data_AF-A0AAD8ELY9-F1
#
_entry.id   AF-A0AAD8ELY9-F1
#
_cell.length_a   1.000
_cell.length_b   1.000
_cell.length_c   1.000
_cell.angle_alpha   90.00
_cell.angle_beta   90.00
_cell.angle_gamma   90.00
#
_symmetry.space_group_name_H-M   'P 1'
#
loop_
_entity.id
_entity.type
_entity.pdbx_description
1 polymer ?
#
loop_
_entity_poly.entity_id
_entity_poly.type
_entity_poly.pdbx_seq_one_letter_code
_entity_poly.pdbx_strand_id
1 'polypeptide(L)'
;VFSVYFIFNIINFVSTRGRGFYTFNVKNTGSVSQMEVGHIHNDLAWNVRNFVHNQLQRFNFSADLRTVAPWSNSAWSQTDLPRMQQGMLGFWSAYVPCDSQYKDAVQLTLEQINVIRRLVDTYSNHLQFVTTAQDVEFTSWKIASLVGVEGGHSLGASLGVLRALYDLGVRYLTLTHTCHTPWADSSSGAASDSNTRGEGLTHFGKIVVHELNRLGMLVDLSHAAHETVLAVLEITKSPIIFSHSSAQALCNTSRNVPDQVLKLV
;
A
#
# COMPACT_ATOMS: atom_id res chain seq x y z
N VAL A 1 1.56 10.40 14.95
CA VAL A 1 3.04 10.58 15.12
C VAL A 1 3.81 9.26 14.98
N PHE A 2 3.18 8.08 15.06
CA PHE A 2 3.86 6.78 14.91
C PHE A 2 4.10 6.30 13.46
N SER A 3 3.37 6.79 12.45
CA SER A 3 3.48 6.26 11.07
C SER A 3 4.78 6.61 10.32
N VAL A 4 5.46 7.72 10.64
CA VAL A 4 6.57 8.23 9.81
C VAL A 4 7.94 7.64 10.19
N TYR A 5 8.18 7.36 11.48
CA TYR A 5 9.46 6.81 11.96
C TYR A 5 9.73 5.37 11.49
N PHE A 6 8.67 4.61 11.21
CA PHE A 6 8.76 3.21 10.82
C PHE A 6 9.13 3.05 9.34
N ILE A 7 8.65 3.95 8.47
CA ILE A 7 8.80 3.87 7.02
C ILE A 7 10.26 4.01 6.57
N PHE A 8 11.00 4.98 7.11
CA PHE A 8 12.40 5.20 6.72
C PHE A 8 13.34 4.05 7.13
N ASN A 9 13.06 3.36 8.24
CA ASN A 9 13.83 2.19 8.65
C ASN A 9 13.49 0.93 7.80
N ILE A 10 12.22 0.77 7.43
CA ILE A 10 11.77 -0.34 6.57
C ILE A 10 12.35 -0.23 5.16
N ILE A 11 12.31 0.98 4.61
CA ILE A 11 12.77 1.27 3.26
C ILE A 11 14.29 1.07 3.14
N ASN A 12 15.07 1.44 4.17
CA ASN A 12 16.52 1.19 4.22
C ASN A 12 16.93 -0.29 4.34
N PHE A 13 16.09 -1.13 4.94
CA PHE A 13 16.36 -2.58 5.08
C PHE A 13 16.34 -3.32 3.74
N VAL A 14 15.55 -2.86 2.76
CA VAL A 14 15.48 -3.46 1.42
C VAL A 14 16.71 -3.10 0.57
N SER A 15 17.40 -1.99 0.87
CA SER A 15 18.53 -1.47 0.08
C SER A 15 19.89 -2.08 0.45
N THR A 16 20.08 -2.57 1.67
CA THR A 16 21.43 -2.83 2.24
C THR A 16 21.76 -4.31 2.45
N ARG A 17 21.68 -5.14 1.39
CA ARG A 17 22.48 -6.38 1.38
C ARG A 17 23.94 -6.02 1.06
N GLY A 18 24.71 -5.59 2.06
CA GLY A 18 26.17 -5.64 1.94
C GLY A 18 27.05 -4.91 2.96
N ARG A 19 26.66 -3.78 3.57
CA ARG A 19 27.59 -3.04 4.46
C ARG A 19 26.85 -2.20 5.51
N GLY A 20 27.11 -2.49 6.78
CA GLY A 20 26.97 -1.57 7.93
C GLY A 20 25.55 -1.18 8.34
N PHE A 21 25.19 -1.50 9.59
CA PHE A 21 24.05 -0.88 10.25
C PHE A 21 24.36 0.61 10.45
N TYR A 22 23.67 1.50 9.73
CA TYR A 22 23.63 2.92 10.06
C TYR A 22 22.31 3.21 10.76
N THR A 23 22.34 3.28 12.09
CA THR A 23 21.25 3.85 12.89
C THR A 23 21.27 5.36 12.72
N PHE A 24 20.30 5.91 11.99
CA PHE A 24 20.09 7.36 11.96
C PHE A 24 19.14 7.79 13.08
N ASN A 25 19.69 8.57 14.01
CA ASN A 25 18.98 9.26 15.06
C ASN A 25 18.34 10.51 14.43
N VAL A 26 17.01 10.57 14.39
CA VAL A 26 16.30 11.81 13.99
C VAL A 26 16.65 12.85 15.05
N LYS A 27 17.41 13.88 14.67
CA LYS A 27 17.64 15.02 15.55
C LYS A 27 16.29 15.60 15.90
N ASN A 28 15.99 15.64 17.19
CA ASN A 28 14.85 16.32 17.78
C ASN A 28 15.04 17.84 17.62
N THR A 29 14.93 18.34 16.38
CA THR A 29 14.85 19.77 16.10
C THR A 29 13.39 20.15 16.19
N GLY A 30 13.02 20.87 17.25
CA GLY A 30 11.65 21.21 17.61
C GLY A 30 10.92 22.17 16.65
N SER A 31 10.97 21.93 15.33
CA SER A 31 10.08 22.56 14.35
C SER A 31 9.50 21.49 13.41
N VAL A 32 8.18 21.51 13.24
CA VAL A 32 7.38 20.65 12.37
C VAL A 32 7.70 20.87 10.87
N SER A 33 8.62 21.78 10.54
CA SER A 33 8.82 22.33 9.19
C SER A 33 9.64 21.46 8.22
N GLN A 34 10.13 20.29 8.63
CA GLN A 34 10.95 19.40 7.75
C GLN A 34 10.60 17.92 7.87
N MET A 35 9.51 17.56 8.55
CA MET A 35 9.08 16.16 8.57
C MET A 35 8.27 15.90 7.30
N GLU A 36 8.83 15.11 6.38
CA GLU A 36 8.06 14.57 5.24
C GLU A 36 6.95 13.68 5.80
N VAL A 37 5.71 14.18 5.81
CA VAL A 37 4.55 13.41 6.26
C VAL A 37 4.07 12.55 5.09
N GLY A 38 4.67 11.38 4.96
CA GLY A 38 4.28 10.42 3.93
C GLY A 38 2.97 9.68 4.23
N HIS A 39 2.04 9.73 3.28
CA HIS A 39 0.85 8.87 3.30
C HIS A 39 1.16 7.58 2.53
N ILE A 40 1.05 6.42 3.20
CA ILE A 40 1.45 5.12 2.61
C ILE A 40 0.28 4.36 1.95
N HIS A 41 -0.89 4.97 1.87
CA HIS A 41 -2.06 4.40 1.19
C HIS A 41 -3.02 5.48 0.69
N ASN A 42 -3.22 5.61 -0.63
CA ASN A 42 -4.08 6.65 -1.20
C ASN A 42 -4.89 6.14 -2.40
N ASP A 43 -6.22 6.22 -2.30
CA ASP A 43 -7.18 5.68 -3.28
C ASP A 43 -7.55 6.64 -4.42
N LEU A 44 -6.77 7.69 -4.67
CA LEU A 44 -7.08 8.60 -5.79
C LEU A 44 -7.22 7.85 -7.13
N ALA A 45 -6.40 6.81 -7.36
CA ALA A 45 -6.48 5.99 -8.57
C ALA A 45 -7.85 5.29 -8.71
N TRP A 46 -8.46 4.87 -7.60
CA TRP A 46 -9.81 4.32 -7.59
C TRP A 46 -10.85 5.40 -7.92
N ASN A 47 -10.73 6.60 -7.36
CA ASN A 47 -11.62 7.71 -7.70
C ASN A 47 -11.54 8.13 -9.18
N VAL A 48 -10.33 8.15 -9.75
CA VAL A 48 -10.10 8.37 -11.19
C VAL A 48 -10.78 7.29 -12.04
N ARG A 49 -10.72 6.02 -11.62
CA ARG A 49 -11.48 4.96 -12.28
C ARG A 49 -12.99 5.19 -12.19
N ASN A 50 -13.51 5.50 -11.01
CA ASN A 50 -14.96 5.62 -10.80
C ASN A 50 -15.57 6.82 -11.50
N PHE A 51 -14.94 7.99 -11.40
CA PHE A 51 -15.55 9.24 -11.87
C PHE A 51 -15.27 9.53 -13.33
N VAL A 52 -14.12 9.10 -13.84
CA VAL A 52 -13.72 9.40 -15.23
C VAL A 52 -13.25 8.17 -16.00
N HIS A 53 -13.44 6.95 -15.49
CA HIS A 53 -13.09 5.71 -16.18
C HIS A 53 -11.64 5.69 -16.70
N ASN A 54 -10.70 6.13 -15.86
CA ASN A 54 -9.26 6.20 -16.18
C ASN A 54 -8.88 7.14 -17.35
N GLN A 55 -9.81 8.00 -17.79
CA GLN A 55 -9.61 9.04 -18.81
C GLN A 55 -8.98 10.30 -18.20
N LEU A 56 -7.65 10.30 -18.05
CA LEU A 56 -6.89 11.39 -17.41
C LEU A 56 -7.07 12.76 -18.08
N GLN A 57 -7.42 12.81 -19.37
CA GLN A 57 -7.75 14.06 -20.07
C GLN A 57 -9.02 14.74 -19.50
N ARG A 58 -9.85 14.01 -18.76
CA ARG A 58 -11.04 14.51 -18.06
C ARG A 58 -10.76 14.81 -16.58
N PHE A 59 -9.51 14.69 -16.14
CA PHE A 59 -9.09 14.87 -14.77
C PHE A 59 -7.99 15.92 -14.64
N ASN A 60 -8.34 17.05 -14.02
CA ASN A 60 -7.37 18.10 -13.70
C ASN A 60 -6.90 17.95 -12.25
N PHE A 61 -5.78 17.26 -12.05
CA PHE A 61 -5.19 17.02 -10.73
C PHE A 61 -4.60 18.28 -10.10
N SER A 62 -4.26 19.30 -10.91
CA SER A 62 -3.78 20.60 -10.45
C SER A 62 -4.88 21.50 -9.87
N ALA A 63 -6.15 21.15 -10.06
CA ALA A 63 -7.26 21.89 -9.48
C ALA A 63 -7.44 21.57 -7.99
N ASP A 64 -8.10 22.49 -7.26
CA ASP A 64 -8.62 22.19 -5.93
C ASP A 64 -9.89 21.33 -6.05
N LEU A 65 -9.74 20.02 -5.89
CA LEU A 65 -10.82 19.06 -6.12
C LEU A 65 -11.96 19.18 -5.11
N ARG A 66 -11.80 19.96 -4.03
CA ARG A 66 -12.91 20.28 -3.11
C ARG A 66 -13.97 21.15 -3.75
N THR A 67 -13.66 21.81 -4.86
CA THR A 67 -14.57 22.73 -5.56
C THR A 67 -15.05 22.21 -6.92
N VAL A 68 -14.59 21.03 -7.35
CA VAL A 68 -14.85 20.48 -8.68
C VAL A 68 -15.72 19.22 -8.56
N ALA A 69 -16.94 19.23 -9.11
CA ALA A 69 -17.77 18.03 -9.19
C ALA A 69 -17.20 17.03 -10.23
N PRO A 70 -17.36 15.71 -10.04
CA PRO A 70 -18.01 15.05 -8.90
C PRO A 70 -17.12 14.91 -7.65
N TRP A 71 -15.84 15.27 -7.74
CA TRP A 71 -14.83 15.11 -6.69
C TRP A 71 -15.24 15.78 -5.37
N SER A 72 -15.75 17.01 -5.45
CA SER A 72 -16.21 17.80 -4.30
C SER A 72 -17.33 17.12 -3.49
N ASN A 73 -18.10 16.24 -4.13
CA ASN A 73 -19.27 15.60 -3.51
C ASN A 73 -18.95 14.21 -2.94
N SER A 74 -17.73 13.70 -3.19
CA SER A 74 -17.33 12.39 -2.71
C SER A 74 -16.56 12.50 -1.40
N ALA A 75 -17.06 11.81 -0.37
CA ALA A 75 -16.36 11.67 0.91
C ALA A 75 -14.99 10.95 0.76
N TRP A 76 -14.80 10.22 -0.34
CA TRP A 76 -13.58 9.45 -0.63
C TRP A 76 -12.58 10.24 -1.50
N SER A 77 -12.92 11.44 -1.96
CA SER A 77 -12.06 12.30 -2.76
C SER A 77 -11.34 13.34 -1.90
N GLN A 78 -10.18 12.97 -1.38
CA GLN A 78 -9.44 13.77 -0.39
C GLN A 78 -8.07 14.23 -0.88
N THR A 79 -7.75 14.02 -2.16
CA THR A 79 -6.39 14.17 -2.67
C THR A 79 -6.37 14.94 -3.97
N ASP A 80 -5.66 16.06 -3.96
CA ASP A 80 -5.33 16.88 -5.13
C ASP A 80 -3.88 17.36 -5.04
N LEU A 81 -3.34 17.80 -6.16
CA LEU A 81 -1.94 18.21 -6.23
C LEU A 81 -1.61 19.39 -5.29
N PRO A 82 -2.43 20.46 -5.20
CA PRO A 82 -2.14 21.57 -4.28
C PRO A 82 -2.01 21.13 -2.82
N ARG A 83 -2.85 20.18 -2.35
CA ARG A 83 -2.73 19.62 -0.99
C ARG A 83 -1.56 18.66 -0.87
N MET A 84 -1.27 17.85 -1.89
CA MET A 84 -0.15 16.92 -1.85
C MET A 84 1.21 17.62 -1.83
N GLN A 85 1.34 18.78 -2.48
CA GLN A 85 2.55 19.62 -2.40
C GLN A 85 2.85 20.12 -0.97
N GLN A 86 1.88 20.06 -0.05
CA GLN A 86 2.09 20.38 1.36
C GLN A 86 2.56 19.15 2.17
N GLY A 87 2.31 17.92 1.69
CA GLY A 87 2.58 16.66 2.40
C GLY A 87 3.77 15.84 1.87
N MET A 88 4.23 16.11 0.65
CA MET A 88 5.52 15.66 0.06
C MET A 88 5.77 14.15 -0.16
N LEU A 89 4.90 13.21 0.23
CA LEU A 89 5.02 11.79 -0.18
C LEU A 89 3.68 11.05 -0.32
N GLY A 90 3.55 10.21 -1.36
CA GLY A 90 2.33 9.43 -1.63
C GLY A 90 2.59 8.03 -2.20
N PHE A 91 2.13 7.00 -1.48
CA PHE A 91 1.90 5.68 -2.08
C PHE A 91 0.48 5.62 -2.65
N TRP A 92 0.39 5.27 -3.92
CA TRP A 92 -0.86 5.11 -4.64
C TRP A 92 -1.36 3.67 -4.53
N SER A 93 -2.60 3.51 -4.06
CA SER A 93 -3.26 2.21 -3.99
C SER A 93 -3.75 1.80 -5.38
N ALA A 94 -3.26 0.67 -5.87
CA ALA A 94 -3.82 -0.06 -7.00
C ALA A 94 -4.89 -1.04 -6.50
N TYR A 95 -5.95 -0.47 -5.92
CA TYR A 95 -7.10 -1.21 -5.40
C TYR A 95 -8.03 -1.73 -6.50
N VAL A 96 -8.57 -2.94 -6.29
CA VAL A 96 -9.67 -3.49 -7.09
C VAL A 96 -10.74 -4.16 -6.20
N PRO A 97 -12.04 -4.06 -6.51
CA PRO A 97 -13.10 -4.63 -5.68
C PRO A 97 -13.01 -6.13 -5.48
N CYS A 98 -13.39 -6.60 -4.30
CA CYS A 98 -13.44 -8.03 -3.98
C CYS A 98 -14.30 -8.87 -4.94
N ASP A 99 -15.37 -8.28 -5.50
CA ASP A 99 -16.26 -8.94 -6.47
C ASP A 99 -15.59 -9.29 -7.80
N SER A 100 -14.40 -8.75 -8.06
CA SER A 100 -13.55 -9.09 -9.22
C SER A 100 -12.72 -10.36 -8.99
N GLN A 101 -12.64 -10.86 -7.77
CA GLN A 101 -11.93 -12.10 -7.45
C GLN A 101 -12.56 -13.27 -8.23
N TYR A 102 -11.71 -14.13 -8.82
CA TYR A 102 -12.09 -15.20 -9.76
C TYR A 102 -12.75 -14.71 -11.07
N LYS A 103 -12.69 -13.41 -11.36
CA LYS A 103 -13.15 -12.80 -12.61
C LYS A 103 -11.99 -12.06 -13.27
N ASP A 104 -12.02 -10.73 -13.23
CA ASP A 104 -11.15 -9.80 -13.93
C ASP A 104 -10.16 -9.08 -12.99
N ALA A 105 -10.01 -9.50 -11.73
CA ALA A 105 -9.12 -8.85 -10.75
C ALA A 105 -7.72 -8.52 -11.31
N VAL A 106 -7.05 -9.49 -11.94
CA VAL A 106 -5.70 -9.28 -12.52
C VAL A 106 -5.71 -8.18 -13.59
N GLN A 107 -6.69 -8.20 -14.50
CA GLN A 107 -6.82 -7.16 -15.54
C GLN A 107 -7.04 -5.79 -14.89
N LEU A 108 -7.97 -5.70 -13.96
CA LEU A 108 -8.28 -4.46 -13.25
C LEU A 108 -7.05 -3.91 -12.52
N THR A 109 -6.26 -4.76 -11.86
CA THR A 109 -5.04 -4.35 -11.17
C THR A 109 -4.03 -3.76 -12.16
N LEU A 110 -3.86 -4.38 -13.33
CA LEU A 110 -2.98 -3.85 -14.38
C LEU A 110 -3.46 -2.48 -14.89
N GLU A 111 -4.76 -2.30 -15.08
CA GLU A 111 -5.35 -1.01 -15.46
C GLU A 111 -5.13 0.07 -14.39
N GLN A 112 -5.23 -0.29 -13.10
CA GLN A 112 -4.99 0.63 -11.99
C GLN A 112 -3.52 1.03 -11.88
N ILE A 113 -2.58 0.07 -12.01
CA ILE A 113 -1.14 0.38 -12.09
C ILE A 113 -0.86 1.28 -13.29
N ASN A 114 -1.48 1.00 -14.44
CA ASN A 114 -1.31 1.81 -15.64
C ASN A 114 -1.81 3.26 -15.45
N VAL A 115 -3.00 3.48 -14.87
CA VAL A 115 -3.52 4.84 -14.66
C VAL A 115 -2.66 5.61 -13.65
N ILE A 116 -2.12 4.95 -12.61
CA ILE A 116 -1.19 5.57 -11.68
C ILE A 116 0.08 6.04 -12.43
N ARG A 117 0.69 5.17 -13.23
CA ARG A 117 1.89 5.53 -14.01
C ARG A 117 1.62 6.69 -14.96
N ARG A 118 0.52 6.64 -15.72
CA ARG A 118 0.14 7.73 -16.62
C ARG A 118 -0.14 9.04 -15.88
N LEU A 119 -0.72 8.98 -14.67
CA LEU A 119 -0.94 10.16 -13.84
C LEU A 119 0.41 10.78 -13.44
N VAL A 120 1.34 9.96 -12.96
CA VAL A 120 2.68 10.42 -12.59
C VAL A 120 3.42 11.02 -13.79
N ASP A 121 3.34 10.39 -14.96
CA ASP A 121 3.97 10.90 -16.19
C ASP A 121 3.34 12.23 -16.64
N THR A 122 2.01 12.34 -16.59
CA THR A 122 1.26 13.56 -16.97
C THR A 122 1.64 14.75 -16.07
N TYR A 123 1.85 14.49 -14.78
CA TYR A 123 2.22 15.52 -13.79
C TYR A 123 3.70 15.40 -13.38
N SER A 124 4.58 14.99 -14.30
CA SER A 124 6.00 14.72 -14.04
C SER A 124 6.84 15.92 -13.60
N ASN A 125 6.32 17.14 -13.76
CA ASN A 125 6.91 18.35 -13.16
C ASN A 125 6.79 18.36 -11.62
N HIS A 126 5.84 17.61 -11.07
CA HIS A 126 5.53 17.58 -9.65
C HIS A 126 5.62 16.18 -9.03
N LEU A 127 5.41 15.13 -9.81
CA LEU A 127 5.44 13.74 -9.36
C LEU A 127 6.64 13.03 -9.97
N GLN A 128 7.19 12.06 -9.23
CA GLN A 128 8.23 11.17 -9.74
C GLN A 128 7.91 9.73 -9.37
N PHE A 129 7.84 8.85 -10.38
CA PHE A 129 7.66 7.43 -10.14
C PHE A 129 8.96 6.87 -9.58
N VAL A 130 8.89 6.25 -8.41
CA VAL A 130 10.06 5.68 -7.75
C VAL A 130 9.76 4.29 -7.25
N THR A 131 10.80 3.47 -7.19
CA THR A 131 10.63 2.07 -6.80
C THR A 131 11.67 1.60 -5.79
N THR A 132 12.58 2.48 -5.37
CA THR A 132 13.57 2.15 -4.36
C THR A 132 13.58 3.21 -3.26
N ALA A 133 14.09 2.82 -2.10
CA ALA A 133 14.43 3.70 -1.00
C ALA A 133 15.24 4.91 -1.44
N GLN A 134 16.29 4.59 -2.19
CA GLN A 134 17.28 5.53 -2.64
C GLN A 134 16.65 6.57 -3.57
N ASP A 135 15.76 6.14 -4.48
CA ASP A 135 15.05 7.07 -5.36
C ASP A 135 14.14 8.02 -4.57
N VAL A 136 13.51 7.56 -3.48
CA VAL A 136 12.71 8.43 -2.61
C VAL A 136 13.58 9.53 -2.00
N GLU A 137 14.72 9.17 -1.42
CA GLU A 137 15.66 10.12 -0.81
C GLU A 137 16.23 11.13 -1.81
N PHE A 138 16.44 10.71 -3.07
CA PHE A 138 16.95 11.57 -4.13
C PHE A 138 15.88 12.29 -4.94
N THR A 139 14.59 12.11 -4.61
CA THR A 139 13.51 12.83 -5.27
C THR A 139 13.53 14.30 -4.81
N SER A 140 14.38 15.12 -5.43
CA SER A 140 14.45 16.54 -5.11
C SER A 140 13.24 17.28 -5.68
N TRP A 141 12.48 17.97 -4.83
CA TRP A 141 11.38 18.90 -5.17
C TRP A 141 10.13 18.30 -5.82
N LYS A 142 10.13 16.99 -6.09
CA LYS A 142 8.96 16.25 -6.58
C LYS A 142 8.42 15.35 -5.48
N ILE A 143 7.17 14.93 -5.65
CA ILE A 143 6.51 14.00 -4.75
C ILE A 143 6.85 12.59 -5.24
N ALA A 144 7.61 11.86 -4.42
CA ALA A 144 7.88 10.45 -4.63
C ALA A 144 6.56 9.67 -4.68
N SER A 145 6.35 8.98 -5.81
CA SER A 145 5.13 8.25 -6.13
C SER A 145 5.44 6.77 -6.27
N LEU A 146 5.00 5.98 -5.30
CA LEU A 146 5.13 4.52 -5.30
C LEU A 146 3.77 3.86 -5.54
N VAL A 147 3.77 2.60 -5.97
CA VAL A 147 2.55 1.81 -6.14
C VAL A 147 2.54 0.67 -5.14
N GLY A 148 1.41 0.48 -4.47
CA GLY A 148 1.10 -0.74 -3.75
C GLY A 148 -0.21 -1.35 -4.23
N VAL A 149 -0.28 -2.66 -4.23
CA VAL A 149 -1.48 -3.39 -4.64
C VAL A 149 -2.26 -3.75 -3.39
N GLU A 150 -3.53 -3.35 -3.36
CA GLU A 150 -4.41 -3.61 -2.24
C GLU A 150 -5.32 -4.81 -2.51
N GLY A 151 -4.95 -5.95 -1.91
CA GLY A 151 -5.71 -7.18 -1.95
C GLY A 151 -5.05 -8.27 -2.79
N GLY A 152 -4.76 -9.40 -2.15
CA GLY A 152 -4.11 -10.55 -2.76
C GLY A 152 -4.92 -11.27 -3.85
N HIS A 153 -6.21 -10.99 -3.97
CA HIS A 153 -7.04 -11.47 -5.10
C HIS A 153 -6.54 -10.94 -6.45
N SER A 154 -5.84 -9.81 -6.45
CA SER A 154 -5.11 -9.26 -7.60
C SER A 154 -4.07 -10.21 -8.20
N LEU A 155 -3.62 -11.23 -7.45
CA LEU A 155 -2.65 -12.21 -7.95
C LEU A 155 -3.29 -13.33 -8.77
N GLY A 156 -4.61 -13.54 -8.67
CA GLY A 156 -5.25 -14.74 -9.21
C GLY A 156 -4.61 -16.05 -8.71
N ALA A 157 -4.10 -16.03 -7.47
CA ALA A 157 -3.30 -17.12 -6.87
C ALA A 157 -2.08 -17.56 -7.71
N SER A 158 -1.40 -16.62 -8.38
CA SER A 158 -0.22 -16.89 -9.22
C SER A 158 1.02 -16.12 -8.77
N LEU A 159 2.09 -16.85 -8.48
CA LEU A 159 3.42 -16.25 -8.23
C LEU A 159 4.01 -15.59 -9.48
N GLY A 160 3.61 -16.04 -10.67
CA GLY A 160 4.00 -15.41 -11.93
C GLY A 160 3.40 -14.00 -12.04
N VAL A 161 2.14 -13.84 -11.67
CA VAL A 161 1.48 -12.53 -11.60
C VAL A 161 2.16 -11.67 -10.55
N LEU A 162 2.45 -12.20 -9.34
CA LEU A 162 3.17 -11.45 -8.30
C LEU A 162 4.49 -10.85 -8.81
N ARG A 163 5.33 -11.65 -9.48
CA ARG A 163 6.58 -11.17 -10.07
C ARG A 163 6.36 -10.13 -11.17
N ALA A 164 5.37 -10.34 -12.04
CA ALA A 164 5.03 -9.36 -13.07
C ALA A 164 4.59 -8.02 -12.45
N LEU A 165 3.82 -8.04 -11.36
CA LEU A 165 3.44 -6.82 -10.64
C LEU A 165 4.66 -6.12 -10.03
N TYR A 166 5.61 -6.88 -9.47
CA TYR A 166 6.87 -6.32 -8.98
C TYR A 166 7.66 -5.62 -10.10
N ASP A 167 7.77 -6.26 -11.27
CA ASP A 167 8.48 -5.74 -12.45
C ASP A 167 7.78 -4.49 -13.02
N LEU A 168 6.45 -4.39 -12.87
CA LEU A 168 5.69 -3.19 -13.20
C LEU A 168 5.88 -2.03 -12.20
N GLY A 169 6.58 -2.28 -11.10
CA GLY A 169 7.00 -1.29 -10.11
C GLY A 169 6.21 -1.30 -8.80
N VAL A 170 5.39 -2.33 -8.55
CA VAL A 170 4.69 -2.50 -7.26
C VAL A 170 5.69 -2.78 -6.14
N ARG A 171 5.52 -2.13 -4.97
CA ARG A 171 6.45 -2.23 -3.84
C ARG A 171 5.84 -2.68 -2.52
N TYR A 172 4.52 -2.78 -2.43
CA TYR A 172 3.87 -3.57 -1.38
C TYR A 172 2.68 -4.35 -1.93
N LEU A 173 2.32 -5.42 -1.23
CA LEU A 173 1.07 -6.16 -1.43
C LEU A 173 0.31 -6.25 -0.10
N THR A 174 -0.90 -5.71 -0.06
CA THR A 174 -1.87 -5.98 1.01
C THR A 174 -2.43 -7.38 0.81
N LEU A 175 -2.17 -8.29 1.75
CA LEU A 175 -2.43 -9.73 1.55
C LEU A 175 -3.91 -10.04 1.27
N THR A 176 -4.82 -9.28 1.87
CA THR A 176 -6.27 -9.37 1.66
C THR A 176 -6.86 -7.97 1.56
N HIS A 177 -8.09 -7.86 1.07
CA HIS A 177 -8.93 -6.67 1.29
C HIS A 177 -10.05 -7.09 2.25
N THR A 178 -11.28 -6.61 2.10
CA THR A 178 -12.46 -7.04 2.89
C THR A 178 -12.93 -8.48 2.60
N CYS A 179 -12.25 -9.21 1.72
CA CYS A 179 -12.54 -10.59 1.35
C CYS A 179 -11.33 -11.50 1.61
N HIS A 180 -11.61 -12.76 1.93
CA HIS A 180 -10.60 -13.82 1.93
C HIS A 180 -10.04 -14.02 0.51
N THR A 181 -8.80 -14.49 0.42
CA THR A 181 -8.26 -15.11 -0.79
C THR A 181 -8.27 -16.63 -0.62
N PRO A 182 -7.98 -17.44 -1.66
CA PRO A 182 -7.74 -18.87 -1.49
C PRO A 182 -6.63 -19.22 -0.48
N TRP A 183 -5.82 -18.24 -0.06
CA TRP A 183 -4.58 -18.50 0.64
C TRP A 183 -4.30 -17.63 1.87
N ALA A 184 -5.11 -16.61 2.13
CA ALA A 184 -5.02 -15.73 3.30
C ALA A 184 -6.40 -15.25 3.77
N ASP A 185 -6.57 -15.11 5.09
CA ASP A 185 -7.82 -14.62 5.68
C ASP A 185 -7.86 -13.10 5.89
N SER A 186 -9.05 -12.54 5.65
CA SER A 186 -9.40 -11.14 5.91
C SER A 186 -10.07 -10.96 7.27
N SER A 187 -9.82 -9.83 7.91
CA SER A 187 -10.50 -9.40 9.15
C SER A 187 -12.00 -9.14 8.98
N SER A 188 -12.47 -9.05 7.74
CA SER A 188 -13.86 -8.68 7.41
C SER A 188 -14.53 -9.66 6.45
N GLY A 189 -13.82 -10.74 6.06
CA GLY A 189 -14.39 -11.77 5.21
C GLY A 189 -15.38 -12.66 5.98
N ALA A 190 -16.34 -13.25 5.25
CA ALA A 190 -17.28 -14.20 5.83
C ALA A 190 -16.55 -15.50 6.18
N ALA A 191 -16.70 -15.96 7.42
CA ALA A 191 -16.03 -17.17 7.92
C ALA A 191 -16.30 -18.42 7.06
N SER A 192 -17.46 -18.50 6.39
CA SER A 192 -17.82 -19.56 5.45
C SER A 192 -16.91 -19.63 4.21
N ASP A 193 -16.28 -18.51 3.87
CA ASP A 193 -15.53 -18.35 2.63
C ASP A 193 -14.01 -18.51 2.85
N SER A 194 -13.60 -18.75 4.10
CA SER A 194 -12.21 -18.98 4.48
C SER A 194 -11.72 -20.35 4.00
N ASN A 195 -10.54 -20.35 3.37
CA ASN A 195 -9.88 -21.56 2.88
C ASN A 195 -8.73 -22.04 3.78
N THR A 196 -8.43 -21.31 4.86
CA THR A 196 -7.24 -21.54 5.70
C THR A 196 -7.49 -22.52 6.85
N ARG A 197 -8.75 -22.91 7.08
CA ARG A 197 -9.17 -23.73 8.23
C ARG A 197 -8.83 -23.08 9.58
N GLY A 198 -8.78 -21.75 9.63
CA GLY A 198 -8.48 -20.97 10.84
C GLY A 198 -7.00 -20.71 11.09
N GLU A 199 -6.11 -21.08 10.17
CA GLU A 199 -4.66 -20.86 10.29
C GLU A 199 -4.22 -19.46 9.80
N GLY A 200 -5.13 -18.67 9.23
CA GLY A 200 -4.84 -17.35 8.65
C GLY A 200 -4.08 -17.39 7.32
N LEU A 201 -3.11 -18.30 7.16
CA LEU A 201 -2.42 -18.58 5.91
C LEU A 201 -2.44 -20.07 5.57
N THR A 202 -2.77 -20.39 4.32
CA THR A 202 -2.53 -21.74 3.78
C THR A 202 -1.04 -21.96 3.51
N HIS A 203 -0.64 -23.21 3.19
CA HIS A 203 0.73 -23.50 2.71
C HIS A 203 1.13 -22.62 1.51
N PHE A 204 0.24 -22.43 0.53
CA PHE A 204 0.50 -21.52 -0.60
C PHE A 204 0.66 -20.07 -0.14
N GLY A 205 -0.14 -19.61 0.83
CA GLY A 205 0.00 -18.27 1.40
C GLY A 205 1.37 -18.04 2.04
N LYS A 206 1.92 -19.05 2.73
CA LYS A 206 3.29 -18.99 3.26
C LYS A 206 4.34 -18.85 2.14
N ILE A 207 4.14 -19.54 1.01
CA ILE A 207 5.00 -19.40 -0.18
C ILE A 207 4.90 -17.98 -0.76
N VAL A 208 3.71 -17.39 -0.83
CA VAL A 208 3.52 -16.00 -1.29
C VAL A 208 4.31 -15.02 -0.40
N VAL A 209 4.24 -15.16 0.93
CA VAL A 209 5.01 -14.32 1.87
C VAL A 209 6.51 -14.46 1.65
N HIS A 210 7.01 -15.68 1.47
CA HIS A 210 8.43 -15.90 1.18
C HIS A 210 8.86 -15.30 -0.17
N GLU A 211 8.01 -15.34 -1.19
CA GLU A 211 8.30 -14.71 -2.48
C GLU A 211 8.32 -13.18 -2.37
N LEU A 212 7.41 -12.57 -1.59
CA LEU A 212 7.44 -11.15 -1.26
C LEU A 212 8.78 -10.77 -0.60
N ASN A 213 9.20 -11.52 0.42
CA ASN A 213 10.50 -11.30 1.07
C ASN A 213 11.68 -11.48 0.09
N ARG A 214 11.62 -12.47 -0.80
CA ARG A 214 12.68 -12.72 -1.80
C ARG A 214 12.80 -11.56 -2.79
N LEU A 215 11.67 -11.00 -3.23
CA LEU A 215 11.62 -9.86 -4.14
C LEU A 215 11.99 -8.53 -3.45
N GLY A 216 11.94 -8.47 -2.12
CA GLY A 216 12.01 -7.19 -1.41
C GLY A 216 10.75 -6.35 -1.61
N MET A 217 9.59 -7.01 -1.82
CA MET A 217 8.28 -6.36 -1.82
C MET A 217 7.73 -6.39 -0.39
N LEU A 218 7.25 -5.24 0.10
CA LEU A 218 6.71 -5.14 1.46
C LEU A 218 5.43 -5.96 1.60
N VAL A 219 5.32 -6.66 2.72
CA VAL A 219 4.12 -7.38 3.11
C VAL A 219 3.23 -6.40 3.89
N ASP A 220 2.07 -6.06 3.35
CA ASP A 220 1.09 -5.21 4.02
C ASP A 220 -0.02 -6.06 4.66
N LEU A 221 -0.23 -5.82 5.95
CA LEU A 221 -1.15 -6.55 6.83
C LEU A 221 -2.41 -5.76 7.17
N SER A 222 -2.60 -4.58 6.58
CA SER A 222 -3.93 -3.98 6.56
C SER A 222 -4.95 -4.97 5.95
N HIS A 223 -6.17 -4.98 6.49
CA HIS A 223 -7.26 -5.93 6.19
C HIS A 223 -7.03 -7.40 6.58
N ALA A 224 -5.84 -7.81 6.99
CA ALA A 224 -5.59 -9.20 7.34
C ALA A 224 -6.30 -9.60 8.64
N ALA A 225 -6.81 -10.83 8.70
CA ALA A 225 -7.32 -11.41 9.95
C ALA A 225 -6.20 -11.52 11.00
N HIS A 226 -6.57 -11.60 12.27
CA HIS A 226 -5.60 -11.68 13.36
C HIS A 226 -4.66 -12.89 13.21
N GLU A 227 -5.22 -14.03 12.84
CA GLU A 227 -4.54 -15.29 12.58
C GLU A 227 -3.57 -15.15 11.40
N THR A 228 -3.97 -14.46 10.33
CA THR A 228 -3.11 -14.15 9.18
C THR A 228 -1.92 -13.30 9.61
N VAL A 229 -2.15 -12.28 10.44
CA VAL A 229 -1.08 -11.42 10.96
C VAL A 229 -0.06 -12.23 11.75
N LEU A 230 -0.52 -13.08 12.69
CA LEU A 230 0.36 -13.92 13.49
C LEU A 230 1.15 -14.91 12.62
N ALA A 231 0.47 -15.56 11.66
CA ALA A 231 1.10 -16.50 10.74
C ALA A 231 2.17 -15.84 9.85
N VAL A 232 1.97 -14.57 9.44
CA VAL A 232 3.00 -13.81 8.71
C VAL A 232 4.17 -13.45 9.62
N LEU A 233 3.91 -12.95 10.84
CA LEU A 233 4.96 -12.56 11.78
C LEU A 233 5.87 -13.74 12.17
N GLU A 234 5.33 -14.96 12.20
CA GLU A 234 6.11 -16.17 12.46
C GLU A 234 7.11 -16.51 11.34
N ILE A 235 6.77 -16.22 10.08
CA ILE A 235 7.53 -16.71 8.92
C ILE A 235 8.27 -15.62 8.14
N THR A 236 7.87 -14.35 8.29
CA THR A 236 8.43 -13.25 7.50
C THR A 236 9.90 -13.02 7.85
N LYS A 237 10.72 -12.81 6.83
CA LYS A 237 12.14 -12.49 6.94
C LYS A 237 12.45 -11.02 6.60
N SER A 238 11.42 -10.26 6.31
CA SER A 238 11.51 -8.84 5.97
C SER A 238 10.48 -8.05 6.77
N PRO A 239 10.72 -6.75 7.02
CA PRO A 239 9.76 -5.92 7.71
C PRO A 239 8.39 -5.94 7.04
N ILE A 240 7.35 -5.91 7.85
CA ILE A 240 5.96 -5.80 7.42
C ILE A 240 5.49 -4.34 7.60
N ILE A 241 4.37 -4.01 6.98
CA ILE A 241 3.67 -2.75 7.23
C ILE A 241 2.20 -3.00 7.55
N PHE A 242 1.57 -2.02 8.18
CA PHE A 242 0.13 -1.81 8.12
C PHE A 242 -0.08 -0.49 7.41
N SER A 243 -0.42 -0.51 6.13
CA SER A 243 -0.48 0.70 5.31
C SER A 243 -1.57 1.67 5.79
N HIS A 244 -2.67 1.15 6.32
CA HIS A 244 -3.79 1.94 6.82
C HIS A 244 -4.59 1.16 7.90
N SER A 245 -3.97 0.96 9.06
CA SER A 245 -4.66 0.44 10.25
C SER A 245 -4.42 1.37 11.45
N SER A 246 -5.34 1.40 12.41
CA SER A 246 -5.20 2.17 13.65
C SER A 246 -5.02 1.26 14.86
N ALA A 247 -4.85 1.82 16.07
CA ALA A 247 -4.73 1.06 17.30
C ALA A 247 -6.10 0.57 17.79
N GLN A 248 -6.24 -0.73 18.07
CA GLN A 248 -7.51 -1.33 18.48
C GLN A 248 -7.95 -0.86 19.87
N ALA A 249 -7.00 -0.56 20.76
CA ALA A 249 -7.28 -0.02 22.09
C ALA A 249 -8.04 1.33 22.05
N LEU A 250 -7.91 2.11 20.96
CA LEU A 250 -8.62 3.38 20.78
C LEU A 250 -9.99 3.21 20.11
N CYS A 251 -10.12 2.23 19.23
CA CYS A 251 -11.37 1.91 18.55
C CYS A 251 -11.41 0.41 18.28
N ASN A 252 -12.33 -0.28 18.97
CA ASN A 252 -12.45 -1.73 18.95
C ASN A 252 -13.13 -2.21 17.65
N THR A 253 -12.35 -2.32 16.58
CA THR A 253 -12.75 -2.90 15.29
C THR A 253 -11.72 -3.93 14.85
N SER A 254 -12.15 -4.94 14.08
CA SER A 254 -11.27 -5.98 13.54
C SER A 254 -10.26 -5.44 12.51
N ARG A 255 -10.46 -4.22 11.99
CA ARG A 255 -9.47 -3.55 11.12
C ARG A 255 -8.30 -2.92 11.84
N ASN A 256 -8.39 -2.75 13.16
CA ASN A 256 -7.35 -2.13 13.96
C ASN A 256 -6.42 -3.17 14.59
N VAL A 257 -5.17 -2.75 14.82
CA VAL A 257 -4.10 -3.62 15.31
C VAL A 257 -4.18 -3.73 16.84
N PRO A 258 -4.29 -4.94 17.41
CA PRO A 258 -4.24 -5.15 18.85
C PRO A 258 -2.86 -4.84 19.43
N ASP A 259 -2.79 -4.38 20.68
CA ASP A 259 -1.53 -4.06 21.37
C ASP A 259 -0.54 -5.23 21.43
N GLN A 260 -1.05 -6.47 21.50
CA GLN A 260 -0.21 -7.67 21.46
C GLN A 260 0.53 -7.81 20.13
N VAL A 261 -0.10 -7.44 19.01
CA VAL A 261 0.54 -7.43 17.69
C VAL A 261 1.51 -6.25 17.60
N LEU A 262 1.13 -5.06 18.08
CA LEU A 262 2.01 -3.89 18.07
C LEU A 262 3.34 -4.10 18.81
N LYS A 263 3.40 -5.02 19.78
CA LYS A 263 4.64 -5.39 20.49
C LYS A 263 5.55 -6.33 19.70
N LEU A 264 5.02 -6.99 18.66
CA LEU A 264 5.76 -7.92 17.79
C LEU A 264 6.31 -7.22 16.54
N VAL A 265 5.88 -5.97 16.29
CA VAL A 265 6.16 -5.17 15.09
C VAL A 265 7.25 -4.15 15.38
#